data_AF-A0A674CSC3-F1
#
_entry.id   AF-A0A674CSC3-F1
#
_cell.length_a   1.000
_cell.length_b   1.000
_cell.length_c   1.000
_cell.angle_alpha   90.00
_cell.angle_beta   90.00
_cell.angle_gamma   90.00
#
_symmetry.space_group_name_H-M   'P 1'
#
loop_
_entity.id
_entity.type
_entity.pdbx_description
1 polymer ?
#
loop_
_entity_poly.entity_id
_entity_poly.type
_entity_poly.pdbx_seq_one_letter_code
_entity_poly.pdbx_strand_id
1 'polypeptide(L)'
;MPGLGLSLTAVDSGLLSPLIPGQTKFSWFLLAPDGNSVAGTGVILPYTSSDPVPGACNLEFDLDIDPNVYLHYNIFETTIRFAPANIGYSRGFNPPACDTEVGENTRWRLRYDIYQYFLPESDLSEQSLITSIQSVANLFAFFFSLSIPGQGVIYSVIVRDPVLNTSSSYIPVHTYACSFSSTLDGCDTLGKISTRIFFTIAGLAGLFVCFFGHRFFKCELFCMGFGFAAFLFFVLITRTTKLDYDIRLTLTAVIGVVGGVILVMSWWRFGSVMSCVVVVGLMLGFLISSIVFSTPVGDIQVFRSNVVFWVTFSCIVVGVPLFFVRWPREGNITTCGVAGAYAVVLAVNAYIYTSLSYITLNILKRFLNDNFSKAFTDVPFQDIDFIMITVWVVLGVSGIVLQLYRERTRPFFPPSPYLMWLQERERRKTNVLDPSHHTSSLPSRLLARARQLTGRRESAGECTPLLL
;
A
#
# COMPACT_ATOMS: atom_id res chain seq x y z
N MET A 1 -41.23 -6.81 27.79
CA MET A 1 -39.85 -6.73 27.26
C MET A 1 -39.53 -8.08 26.64
N PRO A 2 -38.90 -8.14 25.45
CA PRO A 2 -38.38 -9.40 24.94
C PRO A 2 -37.41 -10.00 25.97
N GLY A 3 -37.35 -11.33 26.04
CA GLY A 3 -36.48 -12.03 27.00
C GLY A 3 -35.01 -11.74 26.73
N LEU A 4 -34.20 -11.74 27.79
CA LEU A 4 -32.73 -11.73 27.68
C LEU A 4 -32.29 -12.92 26.80
N GLY A 5 -31.35 -12.71 25.89
CA GLY A 5 -30.85 -13.77 24.99
C GLY A 5 -31.68 -14.02 23.72
N LEU A 6 -32.87 -13.42 23.58
CA LEU A 6 -33.81 -13.69 22.47
C LEU A 6 -34.12 -12.47 21.58
N SER A 7 -33.56 -11.31 21.90
CA SER A 7 -33.70 -10.09 21.09
C SER A 7 -32.37 -9.38 20.96
N LEU A 8 -32.15 -8.80 19.79
CA LEU A 8 -30.96 -8.03 19.47
C LEU A 8 -31.35 -6.75 18.75
N THR A 9 -30.78 -5.63 19.17
CA THR A 9 -30.86 -4.36 18.44
C THR A 9 -29.55 -4.16 17.71
N ALA A 10 -29.52 -4.46 16.42
CA ALA A 10 -28.32 -4.36 15.60
C ALA A 10 -28.67 -4.15 14.13
N VAL A 11 -27.66 -3.77 13.34
CA VAL A 11 -27.71 -3.70 11.87
C VAL A 11 -27.16 -5.00 11.31
N ASP A 12 -27.76 -5.52 10.23
CA ASP A 12 -27.37 -6.76 9.56
C ASP A 12 -27.22 -7.97 10.49
N SER A 13 -28.16 -8.11 11.43
CA SER A 13 -28.17 -9.21 12.37
C SER A 13 -29.14 -10.30 11.97
N GLY A 14 -28.93 -11.47 12.54
CA GLY A 14 -29.84 -12.58 12.45
C GLY A 14 -29.96 -13.30 13.78
N LEU A 15 -31.01 -14.10 13.85
CA LEU A 15 -31.42 -14.84 15.03
C LEU A 15 -31.47 -16.31 14.67
N LEU A 16 -31.09 -17.16 15.61
CA LEU A 16 -31.30 -18.60 15.50
C LEU A 16 -32.33 -19.00 16.54
N SER A 17 -33.37 -19.70 16.10
CA SER A 17 -34.44 -20.15 17.00
C SER A 17 -34.68 -21.65 16.82
N PRO A 18 -34.37 -22.48 17.83
CA PRO A 18 -34.61 -23.91 17.74
C PRO A 18 -36.12 -24.20 17.74
N LEU A 19 -36.57 -25.02 16.80
CA LEU A 19 -37.98 -25.42 16.71
C LEU A 19 -38.28 -26.58 17.66
N ILE A 20 -39.43 -26.50 18.34
CA ILE A 20 -39.94 -27.59 19.18
C ILE A 20 -40.39 -28.77 18.27
N PRO A 21 -40.33 -30.03 18.75
CA PRO A 21 -40.91 -31.16 18.02
C PRO A 21 -42.36 -30.88 17.59
N GLY A 22 -42.66 -31.06 16.29
CA GLY A 22 -43.99 -30.80 15.73
C GLY A 22 -44.31 -29.33 15.45
N GLN A 23 -43.43 -28.38 15.80
CA GLN A 23 -43.64 -26.97 15.48
C GLN A 23 -43.43 -26.70 13.98
N THR A 24 -44.47 -26.13 13.35
CA THR A 24 -44.50 -25.80 11.92
C THR A 24 -44.53 -24.30 11.63
N LYS A 25 -44.79 -23.48 12.66
CA LYS A 25 -44.87 -22.03 12.56
C LYS A 25 -43.98 -21.38 13.60
N PHE A 26 -43.29 -20.35 13.16
CA PHE A 26 -42.42 -19.53 13.99
C PHE A 26 -42.45 -18.11 13.43
N SER A 27 -42.50 -17.11 14.32
CA SER A 27 -42.70 -15.71 13.97
C SER A 27 -41.63 -14.84 14.61
N TRP A 28 -40.91 -14.09 13.79
CA TRP A 28 -40.06 -12.99 14.23
C TRP A 28 -40.78 -11.65 14.06
N PHE A 29 -40.48 -10.72 14.96
CA PHE A 29 -41.00 -9.37 14.93
C PHE A 29 -39.82 -8.41 14.78
N LEU A 30 -39.93 -7.50 13.82
CA LEU A 30 -38.96 -6.45 13.56
C LEU A 30 -39.54 -5.11 13.99
N LEU A 31 -38.77 -4.33 14.73
CA LEU A 31 -39.16 -3.01 15.19
C LEU A 31 -38.08 -2.02 14.80
N ALA A 32 -38.46 -0.94 14.11
CA ALA A 32 -37.59 0.21 13.88
C ALA A 32 -37.87 1.26 14.98
N PRO A 33 -36.97 1.44 15.96
CA PRO A 33 -37.22 2.30 17.12
C PRO A 33 -37.40 3.78 16.74
N ASP A 34 -36.75 4.22 15.66
CA ASP A 34 -36.76 5.63 15.23
C ASP A 34 -37.94 6.01 14.32
N GLY A 35 -38.82 5.05 14.00
CA GLY A 35 -40.02 5.29 13.17
C GLY A 35 -39.74 5.56 11.68
N ASN A 36 -38.48 5.53 11.25
CA ASN A 36 -38.09 5.69 9.85
C ASN A 36 -38.46 4.45 9.02
N SER A 37 -38.81 4.64 7.74
CA SER A 37 -39.01 3.54 6.80
C SER A 37 -37.68 2.85 6.51
N VAL A 38 -37.55 1.57 6.90
CA VAL A 38 -36.35 0.76 6.64
C VAL A 38 -36.65 -0.22 5.51
N ALA A 39 -35.83 -0.23 4.46
CA ALA A 39 -35.82 -1.30 3.47
C ALA A 39 -34.98 -2.45 4.02
N GLY A 40 -35.53 -3.67 4.03
CA GLY A 40 -34.86 -4.84 4.56
C GLY A 40 -35.09 -6.07 3.68
N THR A 41 -34.08 -6.92 3.58
CA THR A 41 -34.20 -8.25 2.97
C THR A 41 -34.03 -9.30 4.06
N GLY A 42 -35.00 -10.22 4.17
CA GLY A 42 -34.91 -11.35 5.09
C GLY A 42 -34.52 -12.62 4.35
N VAL A 43 -33.48 -13.31 4.83
CA VAL A 43 -33.08 -14.63 4.33
C VAL A 43 -33.37 -15.66 5.41
N ILE A 44 -34.07 -16.73 5.04
CA ILE A 44 -34.41 -17.82 5.96
C ILE A 44 -33.58 -19.05 5.58
N LEU A 45 -32.73 -19.49 6.49
CA LEU A 45 -31.88 -20.66 6.32
C LEU A 45 -32.40 -21.79 7.23
N PRO A 46 -33.03 -22.84 6.67
CA PRO A 46 -33.44 -24.00 7.46
C PRO A 46 -32.25 -24.90 7.76
N TYR A 47 -32.17 -25.39 9.00
CA TYR A 47 -31.17 -26.36 9.44
C TYR A 47 -31.83 -27.69 9.81
N THR A 48 -31.13 -28.78 9.53
CA THR A 48 -31.46 -30.14 9.94
C THR A 48 -30.80 -30.49 11.28
N SER A 49 -31.18 -31.62 11.87
CA SER A 49 -30.60 -32.09 13.14
C SER A 49 -29.13 -32.49 13.05
N SER A 50 -28.61 -32.73 11.84
CA SER A 50 -27.21 -33.08 11.58
C SER A 50 -26.34 -31.87 11.24
N ASP A 51 -26.95 -30.71 10.99
CA ASP A 51 -26.21 -29.52 10.62
C ASP A 51 -25.60 -28.87 11.87
N PRO A 52 -24.33 -28.43 11.83
CA PRO A 52 -23.73 -27.72 12.94
C PRO A 52 -24.53 -26.45 13.27
N VAL A 53 -24.59 -26.06 14.54
CA VAL A 53 -25.37 -24.91 15.00
C VAL A 53 -24.44 -23.73 15.22
N PRO A 54 -24.43 -22.71 14.34
CA PRO A 54 -23.57 -21.53 14.45
C PRO A 54 -23.83 -20.78 15.76
N GLY A 55 -22.77 -20.43 16.48
CA GLY A 55 -22.87 -19.61 17.69
C GLY A 55 -23.51 -20.25 18.91
N ALA A 56 -23.80 -21.56 18.88
CA ALA A 56 -24.46 -22.26 19.97
C ALA A 56 -23.59 -22.46 21.23
N CYS A 57 -22.29 -22.17 21.13
CA CYS A 57 -21.38 -22.14 22.28
C CYS A 57 -20.96 -20.69 22.59
N ASN A 58 -21.93 -19.78 22.66
CA ASN A 58 -21.67 -18.39 23.02
C ASN A 58 -21.52 -18.21 24.54
N LEU A 59 -20.49 -17.46 24.94
CA LEU A 59 -20.23 -17.03 26.32
C LEU A 59 -19.95 -15.53 26.43
N GLU A 60 -19.80 -14.83 25.29
CA GLU A 60 -19.29 -13.47 25.22
C GLU A 60 -20.35 -12.45 24.79
N PHE A 61 -21.29 -12.85 23.92
CA PHE A 61 -22.29 -11.94 23.32
C PHE A 61 -23.67 -12.05 23.98
N ASP A 62 -24.56 -11.11 23.65
CA ASP A 62 -25.85 -10.93 24.32
C ASP A 62 -26.91 -12.00 23.98
N LEU A 63 -26.74 -12.75 22.88
CA LEU A 63 -27.66 -13.81 22.46
C LEU A 63 -27.28 -15.17 23.03
N ASP A 64 -28.24 -15.98 23.47
CA ASP A 64 -27.94 -17.33 23.97
C ASP A 64 -27.30 -18.22 22.89
N ILE A 65 -27.78 -18.09 21.65
CA ILE A 65 -27.16 -18.64 20.45
C ILE A 65 -26.89 -17.47 19.52
N ASP A 66 -25.61 -17.18 19.28
CA ASP A 66 -25.20 -16.01 18.51
C ASP A 66 -24.59 -16.37 17.14
N PRO A 67 -25.42 -16.49 16.09
CA PRO A 67 -24.95 -16.77 14.74
C PRO A 67 -24.28 -15.57 14.04
N ASN A 68 -24.16 -14.41 14.71
CA ASN A 68 -23.65 -13.19 14.09
C ASN A 68 -22.12 -13.17 14.04
N VAL A 69 -21.61 -12.50 13.00
CA VAL A 69 -20.19 -12.23 12.84
C VAL A 69 -19.93 -10.75 13.12
N TYR A 70 -19.00 -10.49 14.02
CA TYR A 70 -18.61 -9.15 14.43
C TYR A 70 -17.30 -8.76 13.77
N LEU A 71 -17.31 -7.63 13.08
CA LEU A 71 -16.12 -7.05 12.47
C LEU A 71 -15.59 -5.91 13.35
N HIS A 72 -14.30 -5.96 13.66
CA HIS A 72 -13.58 -4.81 14.17
C HIS A 72 -12.43 -4.50 13.24
N TYR A 73 -12.43 -3.30 12.66
CA TYR A 73 -11.38 -2.85 11.76
C TYR A 73 -10.64 -1.65 12.36
N ASN A 74 -9.37 -1.54 11.97
CA ASN A 74 -8.57 -0.34 12.08
C ASN A 74 -7.85 -0.11 10.74
N ILE A 75 -7.03 0.93 10.66
CA ILE A 75 -6.28 1.30 9.44
C ILE A 75 -5.36 0.15 8.93
N PHE A 76 -4.99 -0.79 9.79
CA PHE A 76 -3.99 -1.82 9.54
C PHE A 76 -4.56 -3.23 9.41
N GLU A 77 -5.64 -3.57 10.12
CA GLU A 77 -6.22 -4.90 10.16
C GLU A 77 -7.75 -4.88 10.31
N THR A 78 -8.39 -5.89 9.74
CA THR A 78 -9.79 -6.23 10.02
C THR A 78 -9.80 -7.56 10.76
N THR A 79 -10.34 -7.55 11.96
CA THR A 79 -10.49 -8.73 12.82
C THR A 79 -11.93 -9.19 12.80
N ILE A 80 -12.10 -10.49 12.59
CA ILE A 80 -13.38 -11.16 12.51
C ILE A 80 -13.56 -11.93 13.81
N ARG A 81 -14.65 -11.69 14.52
CA ARG A 81 -15.03 -12.40 15.75
C ARG A 81 -16.40 -13.02 15.58
N PHE A 82 -16.57 -14.24 16.06
CA PHE A 82 -17.85 -14.96 16.04
C PHE A 82 -17.87 -15.98 17.17
N ALA A 83 -19.05 -16.27 17.70
CA ALA A 83 -19.20 -17.29 18.72
C ALA A 83 -18.96 -18.70 18.14
N PRO A 84 -18.29 -19.61 18.86
CA PRO A 84 -18.08 -20.96 18.38
C PRO A 84 -19.39 -21.72 18.13
N ALA A 85 -19.39 -22.59 17.11
CA ALA A 85 -20.50 -23.47 16.79
C ALA A 85 -20.51 -24.71 17.68
N ASN A 86 -21.68 -25.35 17.77
CA ASN A 86 -21.85 -26.66 18.38
C ASN A 86 -22.31 -27.70 17.34
N ILE A 87 -22.23 -28.98 17.68
CA ILE A 87 -22.72 -30.06 16.81
C ILE A 87 -24.25 -29.99 16.74
N GLY A 88 -24.80 -30.37 15.58
CA GLY A 88 -26.24 -30.51 15.38
C GLY A 88 -26.89 -31.47 16.37
N TYR A 89 -28.10 -31.14 16.79
CA TYR A 89 -28.92 -31.98 17.66
C TYR A 89 -30.39 -31.98 17.20
N SER A 90 -31.10 -33.05 17.57
CA SER A 90 -32.51 -33.21 17.21
C SER A 90 -33.41 -32.27 18.01
N ARG A 91 -34.55 -31.90 17.44
CA ARG A 91 -35.55 -31.05 18.10
C ARG A 91 -35.98 -31.67 19.44
N GLY A 92 -36.05 -30.85 20.49
CA GLY A 92 -36.45 -31.28 21.83
C GLY A 92 -35.37 -32.00 22.64
N PHE A 93 -34.19 -32.24 22.07
CA PHE A 93 -33.03 -32.70 22.83
C PHE A 93 -32.24 -31.50 23.38
N ASN A 94 -31.56 -31.71 24.51
CA ASN A 94 -30.66 -30.71 25.05
C ASN A 94 -29.41 -30.58 24.16
N PRO A 95 -28.90 -29.35 23.96
CA PRO A 95 -27.68 -29.15 23.20
C PRO A 95 -26.50 -29.88 23.87
N PRO A 96 -25.55 -30.43 23.09
CA PRO A 96 -24.32 -31.00 23.63
C PRO A 96 -23.56 -29.96 24.46
N ALA A 97 -22.88 -30.38 25.52
CA ALA A 97 -22.09 -29.47 26.34
C ALA A 97 -20.89 -28.90 25.53
N CYS A 98 -20.68 -27.60 25.66
CA CYS A 98 -19.53 -26.93 25.06
C CYS A 98 -18.27 -27.14 25.92
N ASP A 99 -17.14 -27.45 25.28
CA ASP A 99 -15.81 -27.45 25.91
C ASP A 99 -15.60 -28.39 27.11
N THR A 100 -16.32 -29.50 27.15
CA THR A 100 -16.09 -30.54 28.17
C THR A 100 -14.92 -31.46 27.82
N GLU A 101 -14.77 -31.82 26.55
CA GLU A 101 -13.72 -32.73 26.06
C GLU A 101 -13.23 -32.33 24.66
N VAL A 102 -11.96 -32.58 24.37
CA VAL A 102 -11.34 -32.40 23.05
C VAL A 102 -11.33 -33.76 22.35
N GLY A 103 -12.41 -34.11 21.65
CA GLY A 103 -12.56 -35.40 20.98
C GLY A 103 -13.38 -35.28 19.68
N GLU A 104 -13.41 -36.35 18.88
CA GLU A 104 -14.12 -36.35 17.59
C GLU A 104 -15.65 -36.25 17.72
N ASN A 105 -16.18 -36.52 18.92
CA ASN A 105 -17.61 -36.40 19.23
C ASN A 105 -18.00 -35.05 19.81
N THR A 106 -17.07 -34.10 19.91
CA THR A 106 -17.33 -32.76 20.43
C THR A 106 -17.11 -31.69 19.36
N ARG A 107 -17.49 -30.45 19.64
CA ARG A 107 -17.39 -29.33 18.69
C ARG A 107 -15.99 -29.14 18.08
N TRP A 108 -14.94 -29.66 18.72
CA TRP A 108 -13.56 -29.58 18.25
C TRP A 108 -13.31 -30.28 16.90
N ARG A 109 -14.21 -31.16 16.44
CA ARG A 109 -14.15 -31.71 15.07
C ARG A 109 -14.57 -30.71 13.98
N LEU A 110 -15.30 -29.66 14.34
CA LEU A 110 -15.85 -28.71 13.37
C LEU A 110 -14.73 -27.87 12.75
N ARG A 111 -14.83 -27.64 11.44
CA ARG A 111 -13.90 -26.79 10.69
C ARG A 111 -14.59 -25.49 10.29
N TYR A 112 -13.86 -24.38 10.38
CA TYR A 112 -14.35 -23.06 10.04
C TYR A 112 -13.64 -22.57 8.79
N ASP A 113 -14.43 -22.25 7.77
CA ASP A 113 -13.95 -21.68 6.52
C ASP A 113 -14.49 -20.25 6.40
N ILE A 114 -13.59 -19.29 6.18
CA ILE A 114 -13.94 -17.88 6.04
C ILE A 114 -13.93 -17.51 4.55
N TYR A 115 -15.06 -17.06 4.05
CA TYR A 115 -15.27 -16.60 2.68
C TYR A 115 -15.39 -15.09 2.66
N GLN A 116 -14.94 -14.48 1.56
CA GLN A 116 -14.94 -13.04 1.38
C GLN A 116 -15.39 -12.74 -0.04
N TYR A 117 -16.39 -11.87 -0.17
CA TYR A 117 -16.96 -11.46 -1.45
C TYR A 117 -16.73 -9.96 -1.65
N PHE A 118 -16.11 -9.61 -2.79
CA PHE A 118 -15.71 -8.25 -3.10
C PHE A 118 -16.81 -7.52 -3.85
N LEU A 119 -17.21 -6.37 -3.32
CA LEU A 119 -18.04 -5.43 -4.05
C LEU A 119 -17.20 -4.70 -5.12
N PRO A 120 -17.83 -4.13 -6.17
CA PRO A 120 -17.12 -3.33 -7.16
C PRO A 120 -16.30 -2.20 -6.53
N GLU A 121 -15.07 -1.99 -7.02
CA GLU A 121 -14.25 -0.85 -6.59
C GLU A 121 -14.96 0.48 -6.87
N SER A 122 -14.82 1.45 -5.94
CA SER A 122 -15.40 2.80 -6.03
C SER A 122 -16.94 2.89 -6.03
N ASP A 123 -17.66 1.79 -5.84
CA ASP A 123 -19.11 1.78 -5.69
C ASP A 123 -19.51 1.60 -4.22
N LEU A 124 -20.11 2.65 -3.64
CA LEU A 124 -20.63 2.66 -2.28
C LEU A 124 -22.17 2.65 -2.25
N SER A 125 -22.82 2.37 -3.38
CA SER A 125 -24.27 2.42 -3.50
C SER A 125 -24.95 1.28 -2.73
N GLU A 126 -26.07 1.59 -2.07
CA GLU A 126 -26.90 0.58 -1.38
C GLU A 126 -27.39 -0.52 -2.33
N GLN A 127 -27.65 -0.18 -3.59
CA GLN A 127 -28.11 -1.11 -4.62
C GLN A 127 -27.06 -2.18 -4.93
N SER A 128 -25.79 -1.78 -5.07
CA SER A 128 -24.68 -2.72 -5.29
C SER A 128 -24.50 -3.66 -4.08
N LEU A 129 -24.68 -3.15 -2.87
CA LEU A 129 -24.60 -3.94 -1.63
C LEU A 129 -25.74 -4.97 -1.54
N ILE A 130 -26.99 -4.54 -1.73
CA ILE A 130 -28.15 -5.43 -1.63
C ILE A 130 -28.08 -6.53 -2.69
N THR A 131 -27.74 -6.18 -3.94
CA THR A 131 -27.59 -7.17 -5.02
C THR A 131 -26.45 -8.14 -4.75
N SER A 132 -25.33 -7.67 -4.21
CA SER A 132 -24.20 -8.51 -3.79
C SER A 132 -24.59 -9.45 -2.65
N ILE A 133 -25.28 -8.97 -1.62
CA ILE A 133 -25.80 -9.81 -0.52
C ILE A 133 -26.77 -10.86 -1.04
N GLN A 134 -27.64 -10.51 -1.99
CA GLN A 134 -28.55 -11.47 -2.63
C GLN A 134 -27.79 -12.54 -3.42
N SER A 135 -26.72 -12.18 -4.14
CA SER A 135 -25.88 -13.17 -4.83
C SER A 135 -25.18 -14.11 -3.85
N VAL A 136 -24.67 -13.56 -2.74
CA VAL A 136 -24.07 -14.33 -1.65
C VAL A 136 -25.10 -15.28 -1.04
N ALA A 137 -26.32 -14.82 -0.78
CA ALA A 137 -27.38 -15.64 -0.19
C ALA A 137 -27.91 -16.75 -1.12
N ASN A 138 -27.97 -16.51 -2.44
CA ASN A 138 -28.52 -17.46 -3.41
C ASN A 138 -27.51 -18.56 -3.82
N LEU A 139 -26.20 -18.27 -3.76
CA LEU A 139 -25.15 -19.24 -4.07
C LEU A 139 -24.86 -20.10 -2.83
N PHE A 140 -25.66 -21.16 -2.61
CA PHE A 140 -25.39 -22.21 -1.61
C PHE A 140 -24.06 -22.98 -1.82
N ALA A 141 -23.23 -22.59 -2.80
CA ALA A 141 -21.87 -23.05 -3.02
C ALA A 141 -20.99 -21.85 -3.41
N PHE A 142 -20.17 -21.38 -2.46
CA PHE A 142 -19.37 -20.16 -2.60
C PHE A 142 -18.08 -20.34 -3.39
N PHE A 143 -17.78 -19.34 -4.22
CA PHE A 143 -16.46 -19.11 -4.82
C PHE A 143 -15.59 -18.23 -3.90
N PHE A 144 -14.28 -18.50 -3.90
CA PHE A 144 -13.24 -17.91 -3.06
C PHE A 144 -12.85 -16.50 -3.49
N SER A 145 -12.55 -15.58 -2.55
CA SER A 145 -11.68 -14.39 -2.73
C SER A 145 -11.24 -13.77 -1.38
N LEU A 146 -10.20 -12.92 -1.34
CA LEU A 146 -9.47 -12.39 -0.15
C LEU A 146 -9.40 -10.84 -0.05
N SER A 147 -9.38 -10.29 1.18
CA SER A 147 -9.85 -8.94 1.61
C SER A 147 -8.88 -7.78 1.46
N ILE A 148 -9.43 -6.61 1.08
CA ILE A 148 -8.76 -5.31 1.00
C ILE A 148 -9.57 -4.22 1.73
N PRO A 149 -8.93 -3.27 2.46
CA PRO A 149 -9.61 -2.09 3.01
C PRO A 149 -9.79 -0.97 1.97
N GLY A 150 -11.01 -0.42 1.85
CA GLY A 150 -11.37 0.61 0.86
C GLY A 150 -12.11 0.09 -0.38
N GLN A 151 -12.34 -1.22 -0.43
CA GLN A 151 -13.32 -1.89 -1.27
C GLN A 151 -14.36 -2.51 -0.33
N GLY A 152 -15.63 -2.52 -0.72
CA GLY A 152 -16.65 -3.22 0.06
C GLY A 152 -16.38 -4.72 0.09
N VAL A 153 -16.42 -5.34 1.26
CA VAL A 153 -16.23 -6.79 1.43
C VAL A 153 -17.36 -7.34 2.28
N ILE A 154 -17.94 -8.46 1.83
CA ILE A 154 -18.88 -9.27 2.61
C ILE A 154 -18.09 -10.48 3.12
N TYR A 155 -17.99 -10.61 4.45
CA TYR A 155 -17.43 -11.78 5.10
C TYR A 155 -18.56 -12.77 5.42
N SER A 156 -18.32 -14.03 5.11
CA SER A 156 -19.17 -15.14 5.50
C SER A 156 -18.33 -16.21 6.16
N VAL A 157 -18.80 -16.77 7.27
CA VAL A 157 -18.13 -17.87 7.97
C VAL A 157 -19.00 -19.10 7.81
N ILE A 158 -18.43 -20.19 7.31
CA ILE A 158 -19.11 -21.47 7.17
C ILE A 158 -18.46 -22.46 8.11
N VAL A 159 -19.28 -23.09 8.93
CA VAL A 159 -18.87 -24.21 9.77
C VAL A 159 -19.22 -25.52 9.07
N ARG A 160 -18.25 -26.43 8.99
CA ARG A 160 -18.37 -27.75 8.37
C ARG A 160 -18.16 -28.85 9.39
N ASP A 161 -19.02 -29.85 9.36
CA ASP A 161 -18.82 -31.10 10.07
C ASP A 161 -18.19 -32.13 9.11
N PRO A 162 -16.91 -32.50 9.29
CA PRO A 162 -16.24 -33.44 8.39
C PRO A 162 -16.74 -34.88 8.53
N VAL A 163 -17.42 -35.22 9.64
CA VAL A 163 -17.93 -36.58 9.88
C VAL A 163 -19.28 -36.78 9.21
N LEU A 164 -20.17 -35.80 9.37
CA LEU A 164 -21.53 -35.84 8.79
C LEU A 164 -21.60 -35.23 7.39
N ASN A 165 -20.51 -34.59 6.93
CA ASN A 165 -20.43 -33.85 5.68
C ASN A 165 -21.56 -32.80 5.51
N THR A 166 -21.94 -32.20 6.64
CA THR A 166 -22.95 -31.14 6.73
C THR A 166 -22.27 -29.80 6.97
N SER A 167 -22.95 -28.71 6.63
CA SER A 167 -22.41 -27.37 6.79
C SER A 167 -23.49 -26.34 7.08
N SER A 168 -23.14 -25.35 7.89
CA SER A 168 -24.02 -24.24 8.24
C SER A 168 -23.28 -22.92 8.09
N SER A 169 -24.01 -21.87 7.70
CA SER A 169 -23.47 -20.54 7.54
C SER A 169 -23.76 -19.70 8.78
N TYR A 170 -22.76 -18.94 9.23
CA TYR A 170 -23.00 -17.76 10.04
C TYR A 170 -23.63 -16.67 9.19
N ILE A 171 -24.17 -15.64 9.86
CA ILE A 171 -24.76 -14.51 9.16
C ILE A 171 -23.65 -13.68 8.51
N PRO A 172 -23.74 -13.43 7.19
CA PRO A 172 -22.74 -12.65 6.50
C PRO A 172 -22.78 -11.20 6.99
N VAL A 173 -21.61 -10.61 7.13
CA VAL A 173 -21.43 -9.23 7.59
C VAL A 173 -20.58 -8.48 6.57
N HIS A 174 -20.91 -7.22 6.32
CA HIS A 174 -20.22 -6.41 5.34
C HIS A 174 -19.43 -5.28 5.98
N THR A 175 -18.37 -4.82 5.33
CA THR A 175 -17.64 -3.61 5.70
C THR A 175 -16.98 -3.00 4.48
N TYR A 176 -16.86 -1.68 4.49
CA TYR A 176 -15.99 -0.95 3.55
C TYR A 176 -14.63 -0.61 4.20
N ALA A 177 -14.39 -1.09 5.43
CA ALA A 177 -13.26 -0.73 6.29
C ALA A 177 -13.11 0.79 6.53
N CYS A 178 -14.22 1.51 6.43
CA CYS A 178 -14.36 2.94 6.65
C CYS A 178 -15.77 3.24 7.18
N SER A 179 -15.96 4.42 7.76
CA SER A 179 -17.25 4.87 8.27
C SER A 179 -17.88 5.89 7.30
N PHE A 180 -19.17 5.79 7.02
CA PHE A 180 -19.90 6.83 6.27
C PHE A 180 -20.18 8.11 7.09
N SER A 181 -20.01 8.05 8.41
CA SER A 181 -20.36 9.14 9.34
C SER A 181 -19.14 9.86 9.90
N SER A 182 -17.97 9.21 9.93
CA SER A 182 -16.77 9.81 10.52
C SER A 182 -16.06 10.76 9.56
N THR A 183 -15.58 11.89 10.07
CA THR A 183 -14.78 12.88 9.31
C THR A 183 -13.29 12.52 9.22
N LEU A 184 -12.83 11.58 10.04
CA LEU A 184 -11.43 11.13 10.15
C LEU A 184 -11.13 9.84 9.37
N ASP A 185 -12.10 8.90 9.29
CA ASP A 185 -12.08 7.62 8.56
C ASP A 185 -13.34 7.52 7.65
N GLY A 186 -13.70 8.64 7.03
CA GLY A 186 -14.83 8.73 6.10
C GLY A 186 -14.61 7.85 4.87
N CYS A 187 -15.61 7.08 4.42
CA CYS A 187 -15.51 6.37 3.14
C CYS A 187 -15.28 7.31 1.95
N ASP A 188 -15.79 8.55 2.04
CA ASP A 188 -15.52 9.63 1.08
C ASP A 188 -14.12 10.27 1.23
N THR A 189 -13.44 10.00 2.35
CA THR A 189 -12.15 10.61 2.72
C THR A 189 -10.93 9.74 2.41
N LEU A 190 -11.11 8.59 1.77
CA LEU A 190 -10.01 7.75 1.26
C LEU A 190 -9.15 8.43 0.16
N GLY A 191 -9.39 9.71 -0.11
CA GLY A 191 -8.38 10.63 -0.60
C GLY A 191 -8.40 11.96 0.16
N LYS A 192 -7.81 12.01 1.36
CA LYS A 192 -7.46 13.29 2.00
C LYS A 192 -6.79 14.18 0.95
N ILE A 193 -7.18 15.45 0.91
CA ILE A 193 -6.67 16.41 -0.08
C ILE A 193 -5.14 16.46 -0.02
N SER A 194 -4.55 16.35 1.18
CA SER A 194 -3.11 16.27 1.41
C SER A 194 -2.45 15.08 0.68
N THR A 195 -3.03 13.89 0.77
CA THR A 195 -2.56 12.67 0.09
C THR A 195 -2.68 12.79 -1.44
N ARG A 196 -3.79 13.35 -1.94
CA ARG A 196 -3.97 13.61 -3.37
C ARG A 196 -2.93 14.60 -3.90
N ILE A 197 -2.70 15.70 -3.20
CA ILE A 197 -1.66 16.69 -3.57
C ILE A 197 -0.27 16.05 -3.54
N PHE A 198 0.03 15.25 -2.51
CA PHE A 198 1.34 14.60 -2.41
C PHE A 198 1.60 13.63 -3.56
N PHE A 199 0.69 12.69 -3.81
CA PHE A 199 0.87 11.67 -4.83
C PHE A 199 0.75 12.23 -6.26
N THR A 200 0.00 13.31 -6.50
CA THR A 200 0.01 13.98 -7.81
C THR A 200 1.36 14.60 -8.12
N ILE A 201 1.95 15.34 -7.18
CA ILE A 201 3.28 15.92 -7.36
C ILE A 201 4.32 14.81 -7.55
N ALA A 202 4.24 13.74 -6.75
CA ALA A 202 5.11 12.59 -6.89
C ALA A 202 4.93 11.86 -8.23
N GLY A 203 3.71 11.73 -8.73
CA GLY A 203 3.39 11.14 -10.03
C GLY A 203 3.91 11.96 -11.20
N LEU A 204 3.77 13.29 -11.16
CA LEU A 204 4.33 14.19 -12.17
C LEU A 204 5.87 14.12 -12.19
N ALA A 205 6.50 14.12 -11.01
CA ALA A 205 7.94 13.93 -10.89
C ALA A 205 8.36 12.53 -11.38
N GLY A 206 7.59 11.49 -11.05
CA GLY A 206 7.80 10.12 -11.49
C GLY A 206 7.71 9.96 -13.00
N LEU A 207 6.72 10.57 -13.65
CA LEU A 207 6.58 10.62 -15.11
C LEU A 207 7.80 11.27 -15.76
N PHE A 208 8.26 12.40 -15.20
CA PHE A 208 9.47 13.06 -15.68
C PHE A 208 10.70 12.17 -15.55
N VAL A 209 10.89 11.51 -14.40
CA VAL A 209 12.00 10.57 -14.16
C VAL A 209 11.90 9.35 -15.08
N CYS A 210 10.69 8.85 -15.36
CA CYS A 210 10.43 7.70 -16.22
C CYS A 210 10.92 7.91 -17.67
N PHE A 211 10.85 9.13 -18.21
CA PHE A 211 11.29 9.41 -19.59
C PHE A 211 12.62 10.17 -19.69
N PHE A 212 13.00 10.94 -18.66
CA PHE A 212 14.13 11.86 -18.71
C PHE A 212 15.09 11.74 -17.52
N GLY A 213 14.87 10.78 -16.61
CA GLY A 213 15.64 10.62 -15.37
C GLY A 213 17.15 10.54 -15.61
N HIS A 214 17.60 9.58 -16.42
CA HIS A 214 19.03 9.38 -16.66
C HIS A 214 19.70 10.61 -17.32
N ARG A 215 18.98 11.31 -18.21
CA ARG A 215 19.47 12.55 -18.84
C ARG A 215 19.66 13.67 -17.81
N PHE A 216 18.70 13.82 -16.90
CA PHE A 216 18.73 14.81 -15.83
C PHE A 216 19.08 14.14 -14.50
N PHE A 217 20.29 13.56 -14.45
CA PHE A 217 20.77 12.76 -13.33
C PHE A 217 20.63 13.46 -11.96
N LYS A 218 20.77 14.79 -11.89
CA LYS A 218 20.54 15.55 -10.64
C LYS A 218 19.09 15.45 -10.14
N CYS A 219 18.12 15.59 -11.05
CA CYS A 219 16.70 15.48 -10.74
C CYS A 219 16.35 14.04 -10.35
N GLU A 220 16.90 13.06 -11.07
CA GLU A 220 16.76 11.65 -10.74
C GLU A 220 17.24 11.35 -9.31
N LEU A 221 18.49 11.73 -8.98
CA LEU A 221 19.05 11.52 -7.64
C LEU A 221 18.22 12.22 -6.56
N PHE A 222 17.71 13.41 -6.84
CA PHE A 222 16.82 14.10 -5.91
C PHE A 222 15.53 13.31 -5.68
N CYS A 223 14.85 12.86 -6.74
CA CYS A 223 13.59 12.11 -6.64
C CYS A 223 13.78 10.73 -5.99
N MET A 224 14.83 10.00 -6.34
CA MET A 224 15.13 8.68 -5.75
C MET A 224 15.55 8.81 -4.28
N GLY A 225 16.38 9.80 -3.95
CA GLY A 225 16.74 10.11 -2.57
C GLY A 225 15.55 10.58 -1.73
N PHE A 226 14.66 11.37 -2.33
CA PHE A 226 13.38 11.76 -1.72
C PHE A 226 12.52 10.55 -1.40
N GLY A 227 12.29 9.66 -2.37
CA GLY A 227 11.47 8.46 -2.18
C GLY A 227 12.04 7.53 -1.12
N PHE A 228 13.35 7.28 -1.16
CA PHE A 228 14.04 6.43 -0.18
C PHE A 228 13.95 6.97 1.24
N ALA A 229 14.27 8.25 1.44
CA ALA A 229 14.20 8.88 2.76
C ALA A 229 12.76 9.03 3.24
N ALA A 230 11.84 9.45 2.37
CA ALA A 230 10.43 9.60 2.73
C ALA A 230 9.84 8.27 3.22
N PHE A 231 10.11 7.15 2.52
CA PHE A 231 9.63 5.83 2.94
C PHE A 231 10.18 5.41 4.31
N LEU A 232 11.51 5.44 4.48
CA LEU A 232 12.14 5.01 5.74
C LEU A 232 11.70 5.86 6.94
N PHE A 233 11.66 7.18 6.77
CA PHE A 233 11.26 8.08 7.85
C PHE A 233 9.75 8.04 8.08
N PHE A 234 8.92 7.77 7.08
CA PHE A 234 7.50 7.53 7.28
C PHE A 234 7.26 6.33 8.20
N VAL A 235 8.00 5.24 7.99
CA VAL A 235 7.98 4.07 8.88
C VAL A 235 8.44 4.46 10.30
N LEU A 236 9.59 5.13 10.42
CA LEU A 236 10.16 5.50 11.71
C LEU A 236 9.24 6.42 12.52
N ILE A 237 8.73 7.48 11.89
CA ILE A 237 7.83 8.46 12.52
C ILE A 237 6.54 7.77 12.97
N THR A 238 5.95 6.92 12.12
CA THR A 238 4.70 6.25 12.44
C THR A 238 4.86 5.22 13.57
N ARG A 239 6.02 4.56 13.68
CA ARG A 239 6.32 3.62 14.77
C ARG A 239 6.64 4.32 16.10
N THR A 240 7.27 5.49 16.06
CA THR A 240 7.79 6.15 17.27
C THR A 240 6.88 7.24 17.81
N THR A 241 5.97 7.79 16.99
CA THR A 241 5.16 8.95 17.38
C THR A 241 3.67 8.72 17.13
N LYS A 242 2.83 9.31 17.98
CA LYS A 242 1.36 9.34 17.83
C LYS A 242 0.89 10.67 17.20
N LEU A 243 1.58 11.11 16.14
CA LEU A 243 1.23 12.35 15.45
C LEU A 243 -0.03 12.17 14.59
N ASP A 244 -0.70 13.25 14.23
CA ASP A 244 -1.77 13.18 13.25
C ASP A 244 -1.21 12.87 11.84
N TYR A 245 -2.04 12.29 10.96
CA TYR A 245 -1.63 11.86 9.62
C TYR A 245 -1.07 13.01 8.78
N ASP A 246 -1.72 14.17 8.78
CA ASP A 246 -1.30 15.31 7.96
C ASP A 246 0.06 15.88 8.41
N ILE A 247 0.32 15.84 9.73
CA ILE A 247 1.62 16.21 10.31
C ILE A 247 2.69 15.17 9.95
N ARG A 248 2.34 13.87 9.97
CA ARG A 248 3.26 12.80 9.53
C ARG A 248 3.62 12.95 8.06
N LEU A 249 2.64 13.21 7.19
CA LEU A 249 2.87 13.37 5.75
C LEU A 249 3.73 14.60 5.43
N THR A 250 3.49 15.73 6.11
CA THR A 250 4.31 16.94 5.93
C THR A 250 5.74 16.74 6.42
N LEU A 251 5.93 16.13 7.60
CA LEU A 251 7.27 15.85 8.14
C LEU A 251 8.06 14.90 7.22
N THR A 252 7.40 13.88 6.69
CA THR A 252 8.02 12.92 5.76
C THR A 252 8.38 13.56 4.42
N ALA A 253 7.55 14.48 3.90
CA ALA A 253 7.90 15.27 2.74
C ALA A 253 9.14 16.15 2.99
N VAL A 254 9.23 16.83 4.13
CA VAL A 254 10.39 17.66 4.50
C VAL A 254 11.66 16.82 4.60
N ILE A 255 11.60 15.67 5.29
CA ILE A 255 12.75 14.77 5.41
C ILE A 255 13.12 14.15 4.06
N GLY A 256 12.13 13.85 3.21
CA GLY A 256 12.35 13.44 1.83
C GLY A 256 13.18 14.46 1.06
N VAL A 257 12.83 15.75 1.14
CA VAL A 257 13.61 16.82 0.49
C VAL A 257 15.05 16.84 0.99
N VAL A 258 15.26 16.69 2.31
CA VAL A 258 16.60 16.59 2.91
C VAL A 258 17.36 15.38 2.36
N GLY A 259 16.72 14.21 2.29
CA GLY A 259 17.30 12.99 1.72
C GLY A 259 17.70 13.13 0.25
N GLY A 260 16.83 13.74 -0.56
CA GLY A 260 17.12 14.06 -1.96
C GLY A 260 18.32 15.00 -2.12
N VAL A 261 18.39 16.07 -1.30
CA VAL A 261 19.52 17.01 -1.31
C VAL A 261 20.81 16.30 -0.88
N ILE A 262 20.78 15.48 0.17
CA ILE A 262 21.96 14.73 0.66
C ILE A 262 22.48 13.83 -0.45
N LEU A 263 21.61 13.09 -1.16
CA LEU A 263 22.04 12.19 -2.22
C LEU A 263 22.67 12.96 -3.39
N VAL A 264 22.06 14.06 -3.84
CA VAL A 264 22.63 14.94 -4.87
C VAL A 264 23.97 15.54 -4.42
N MET A 265 24.07 15.99 -3.18
CA MET A 265 25.30 16.58 -2.63
C MET A 265 26.40 15.54 -2.48
N SER A 266 26.08 14.30 -2.14
CA SER A 266 27.03 13.20 -2.06
C SER A 266 27.66 12.92 -3.44
N TRP A 267 26.84 12.86 -4.49
CA TRP A 267 27.33 12.72 -5.86
C TRP A 267 28.16 13.93 -6.28
N TRP A 268 27.67 15.13 -5.97
CA TRP A 268 28.36 16.38 -6.31
C TRP A 268 29.74 16.47 -5.65
N ARG A 269 29.87 16.06 -4.38
CA ARG A 269 31.09 16.18 -3.58
C ARG A 269 32.10 15.07 -3.84
N PHE A 270 31.65 13.82 -3.89
CA PHE A 270 32.52 12.65 -3.95
C PHE A 270 32.68 12.10 -5.38
N GLY A 271 31.79 12.48 -6.29
CA GLY A 271 31.77 11.92 -7.66
C GLY A 271 31.52 10.41 -7.71
N SER A 272 31.17 9.78 -6.57
CA SER A 272 30.92 8.33 -6.49
C SER A 272 29.56 8.00 -7.09
N VAL A 273 29.56 7.73 -8.39
CA VAL A 273 28.39 7.24 -9.13
C VAL A 273 27.92 5.90 -8.55
N MET A 274 28.84 5.02 -8.15
CA MET A 274 28.50 3.69 -7.64
C MET A 274 27.68 3.75 -6.35
N SER A 275 28.03 4.63 -5.41
CA SER A 275 27.24 4.79 -4.16
C SER A 275 25.80 5.24 -4.45
N CYS A 276 25.61 6.10 -5.45
CA CYS A 276 24.30 6.58 -5.84
C CYS A 276 23.49 5.49 -6.57
N VAL A 277 24.13 4.75 -7.48
CA VAL A 277 23.51 3.63 -8.20
C VAL A 277 23.09 2.52 -7.25
N VAL A 278 23.81 2.29 -6.15
CA VAL A 278 23.39 1.34 -5.11
C VAL A 278 22.08 1.79 -4.45
N VAL A 279 21.94 3.06 -4.06
CA VAL A 279 20.69 3.58 -3.46
C VAL A 279 19.52 3.48 -4.43
N VAL A 280 19.75 3.82 -5.71
CA VAL A 280 18.75 3.66 -6.77
C VAL A 280 18.39 2.18 -6.97
N GLY A 281 19.38 1.29 -7.04
CA GLY A 281 19.16 -0.15 -7.17
C GLY A 281 18.44 -0.78 -5.97
N LEU A 282 18.63 -0.26 -4.74
CA LEU A 282 17.85 -0.68 -3.57
C LEU A 282 16.37 -0.33 -3.71
N MET A 283 16.02 0.81 -4.33
CA MET A 283 14.62 1.16 -4.62
C MET A 283 13.99 0.19 -5.62
N LEU A 284 14.72 -0.18 -6.68
CA LEU A 284 14.25 -1.21 -7.62
C LEU A 284 14.13 -2.57 -6.93
N GLY A 285 15.11 -2.95 -6.11
CA GLY A 285 15.08 -4.18 -5.32
C GLY A 285 13.89 -4.23 -4.36
N PHE A 286 13.57 -3.11 -3.72
CA PHE A 286 12.38 -2.95 -2.88
C PHE A 286 11.10 -3.18 -3.69
N LEU A 287 10.95 -2.56 -4.86
CA LEU A 287 9.78 -2.76 -5.71
C LEU A 287 9.67 -4.20 -6.20
N ILE A 288 10.75 -4.81 -6.70
CA ILE A 288 10.75 -6.20 -7.18
C ILE A 288 10.36 -7.15 -6.03
N SER A 289 10.97 -6.99 -4.86
CA SER A 289 10.64 -7.79 -3.68
C SER A 289 9.17 -7.63 -3.29
N SER A 290 8.67 -6.38 -3.28
CA SER A 290 7.27 -6.07 -2.99
C SER A 290 6.32 -6.75 -3.98
N ILE A 291 6.64 -6.75 -5.29
CA ILE A 291 5.86 -7.44 -6.32
C ILE A 291 5.82 -8.95 -6.04
N VAL A 292 6.98 -9.58 -5.79
CA VAL A 292 7.07 -11.03 -5.53
C VAL A 292 6.19 -11.42 -4.33
N PHE A 293 6.27 -10.68 -3.23
CA PHE A 293 5.47 -10.96 -2.03
C PHE A 293 4.00 -10.53 -2.14
N SER A 294 3.62 -9.80 -3.19
CA SER A 294 2.21 -9.50 -3.49
C SER A 294 1.56 -10.56 -4.38
N THR A 295 2.34 -11.52 -4.89
CA THR A 295 1.80 -12.71 -5.57
C THR A 295 1.43 -13.79 -4.55
N PRO A 296 0.69 -14.87 -4.94
CA PRO A 296 0.35 -15.97 -4.03
C PRO A 296 1.56 -16.66 -3.38
N VAL A 297 2.78 -16.41 -3.86
CA VAL A 297 4.03 -16.83 -3.22
C VAL A 297 4.15 -16.24 -1.80
N GLY A 298 3.62 -15.04 -1.57
CA GLY A 298 3.69 -14.33 -0.29
C GLY A 298 2.87 -14.96 0.84
N ASP A 299 1.78 -15.68 0.54
CA ASP A 299 0.90 -16.29 1.54
C ASP A 299 1.26 -17.74 1.90
N ILE A 300 2.35 -18.28 1.33
CA ILE A 300 2.85 -19.60 1.72
C ILE A 300 3.18 -19.60 3.23
N GLN A 301 2.80 -20.68 3.93
CA GLN A 301 2.98 -20.80 5.39
C GLN A 301 4.41 -20.48 5.89
N VAL A 302 5.42 -20.73 5.06
CA VAL A 302 6.84 -20.43 5.34
C VAL A 302 7.08 -18.93 5.57
N PHE A 303 6.41 -18.05 4.83
CA PHE A 303 6.58 -16.59 4.90
C PHE A 303 5.73 -15.91 5.98
N ARG A 304 4.89 -16.67 6.69
CA ARG A 304 4.24 -16.21 7.93
C ARG A 304 5.27 -16.01 9.05
N SER A 305 6.42 -16.67 9.01
CA SER A 305 7.52 -16.36 9.93
C SER A 305 8.17 -15.01 9.56
N ASN A 306 8.16 -14.07 10.50
CA ASN A 306 8.77 -12.75 10.30
C ASN A 306 10.26 -12.82 9.95
N VAL A 307 11.00 -13.74 10.57
CA VAL A 307 12.44 -13.88 10.30
C VAL A 307 12.66 -14.32 8.86
N VAL A 308 11.95 -15.36 8.41
CA VAL A 308 12.11 -15.90 7.05
C VAL A 308 11.71 -14.85 6.02
N PHE A 309 10.58 -14.16 6.23
CA PHE A 309 10.14 -13.09 5.34
C PHE A 309 11.16 -11.96 5.24
N TRP A 310 11.61 -11.37 6.36
CA TRP A 310 12.51 -10.22 6.30
C TRP A 310 13.90 -10.56 5.76
N VAL A 311 14.41 -11.77 6.04
CA VAL A 311 15.68 -12.24 5.46
C VAL A 311 15.54 -12.40 3.95
N THR A 312 14.52 -13.10 3.47
CA THR A 312 14.30 -13.31 2.03
C THR A 312 14.01 -12.00 1.30
N PHE A 313 13.17 -11.14 1.86
CA PHE A 313 12.92 -9.79 1.37
C PHE A 313 14.21 -8.99 1.24
N SER A 314 15.03 -8.94 2.30
CA SER A 314 16.29 -8.20 2.30
C SER A 314 17.31 -8.78 1.31
N CYS A 315 17.36 -10.11 1.15
CA CYS A 315 18.21 -10.76 0.15
C CYS A 315 17.86 -10.33 -1.28
N ILE A 316 16.57 -10.25 -1.62
CA ILE A 316 16.13 -9.76 -2.94
C ILE A 316 16.49 -8.27 -3.10
N VAL A 317 16.20 -7.46 -2.08
CA VAL A 317 16.48 -6.01 -2.09
C VAL A 317 17.96 -5.71 -2.32
N VAL A 318 18.87 -6.46 -1.68
CA VAL A 318 20.32 -6.28 -1.82
C VAL A 318 20.87 -6.99 -3.06
N GLY A 319 20.26 -8.10 -3.48
CA GLY A 319 20.68 -8.85 -4.67
C GLY A 319 20.54 -8.05 -5.98
N VAL A 320 19.47 -7.26 -6.10
CA VAL A 320 19.21 -6.44 -7.29
C VAL A 320 20.31 -5.39 -7.56
N PRO A 321 20.70 -4.51 -6.62
CA PRO A 321 21.80 -3.57 -6.87
C PRO A 321 23.12 -4.30 -7.15
N LEU A 322 23.41 -5.40 -6.45
CA LEU A 322 24.64 -6.20 -6.69
C LEU A 322 24.70 -6.75 -8.12
N PHE A 323 23.59 -7.22 -8.66
CA PHE A 323 23.50 -7.66 -10.05
C PHE A 323 23.78 -6.51 -11.04
N PHE A 324 23.21 -5.33 -10.78
CA PHE A 324 23.39 -4.17 -11.65
C PHE A 324 24.72 -3.42 -11.45
N VAL A 325 25.56 -3.77 -10.47
CA VAL A 325 26.94 -3.23 -10.35
C VAL A 325 27.73 -3.46 -11.64
N ARG A 326 27.49 -4.57 -12.34
CA ARG A 326 28.17 -4.89 -13.60
C ARG A 326 27.76 -3.98 -14.76
N TRP A 327 26.51 -3.49 -14.74
CA TRP A 327 25.91 -2.64 -15.76
C TRP A 327 25.10 -1.50 -15.11
N PRO A 328 25.80 -0.54 -14.47
CA PRO A 328 25.15 0.47 -13.62
C PRO A 328 24.24 1.41 -14.42
N ARG A 329 24.59 1.69 -15.67
CA ARG A 329 23.77 2.51 -16.59
C ARG A 329 22.43 1.86 -16.87
N GLU A 330 22.45 0.59 -17.27
CA GLU A 330 21.24 -0.18 -17.59
C GLU A 330 20.35 -0.26 -16.34
N GLY A 331 20.93 -0.61 -15.18
CA GLY A 331 20.22 -0.67 -13.91
C GLY A 331 19.58 0.66 -13.49
N ASN A 332 20.28 1.78 -13.72
CA ASN A 332 19.77 3.11 -13.41
C ASN A 332 18.58 3.49 -14.30
N ILE A 333 18.69 3.23 -15.61
CA ILE A 333 17.62 3.47 -16.58
C ILE A 333 16.40 2.58 -16.30
N THR A 334 16.61 1.29 -16.01
CA THR A 334 15.52 0.37 -15.65
C THR A 334 14.81 0.82 -14.38
N THR A 335 15.56 1.28 -13.38
CA THR A 335 14.97 1.80 -12.14
C THR A 335 14.14 3.06 -12.40
N CYS A 336 14.66 4.01 -13.19
CA CYS A 336 13.92 5.20 -13.58
C CYS A 336 12.58 4.86 -14.25
N GLY A 337 12.61 3.93 -15.21
CA GLY A 337 11.41 3.50 -15.93
C GLY A 337 10.38 2.85 -15.01
N VAL A 338 10.79 1.82 -14.26
CA VAL A 338 9.87 1.03 -13.40
C VAL A 338 9.35 1.85 -12.22
N ALA A 339 10.24 2.49 -11.46
CA ALA A 339 9.85 3.25 -10.27
C ALA A 339 9.12 4.55 -10.63
N GLY A 340 9.55 5.22 -11.70
CA GLY A 340 8.87 6.42 -12.21
C GLY A 340 7.46 6.12 -12.72
N ALA A 341 7.28 5.02 -13.45
CA ALA A 341 5.95 4.59 -13.89
C ALA A 341 5.07 4.13 -12.72
N TYR A 342 5.64 3.47 -11.71
CA TYR A 342 4.89 3.09 -10.50
C TYR A 342 4.41 4.31 -9.70
N ALA A 343 5.19 5.39 -9.64
CA ALA A 343 4.75 6.64 -9.02
C ALA A 343 3.51 7.26 -9.73
N VAL A 344 3.37 7.06 -11.04
CA VAL A 344 2.15 7.46 -11.79
C VAL A 344 0.96 6.59 -11.38
N VAL A 345 1.15 5.27 -11.22
CA VAL A 345 0.11 4.36 -10.72
C VAL A 345 -0.36 4.81 -9.33
N LEU A 346 0.55 5.14 -8.42
CA LEU A 346 0.22 5.66 -7.09
C LEU A 346 -0.53 7.01 -7.14
N ALA A 347 -0.23 7.86 -8.12
CA ALA A 347 -0.95 9.11 -8.34
C ALA A 347 -2.39 8.88 -8.79
N VAL A 348 -2.61 7.95 -9.73
CA VAL A 348 -3.96 7.56 -10.17
C VAL A 348 -4.72 6.92 -9.02
N ASN A 349 -4.05 6.08 -8.22
CA ASN A 349 -4.62 5.42 -7.05
C ASN A 349 -5.21 6.41 -6.01
N ALA A 350 -4.69 7.64 -5.95
CA ALA A 350 -5.20 8.67 -5.03
C ALA A 350 -6.58 9.23 -5.45
N TYR A 351 -7.03 8.93 -6.66
CA TYR A 351 -8.32 9.38 -7.23
C TYR A 351 -9.25 8.23 -7.53
N ILE A 352 -8.72 7.15 -8.07
CA ILE A 352 -9.43 5.93 -8.42
C ILE A 352 -8.85 4.85 -7.51
N TYR A 353 -9.66 4.23 -6.68
CA TYR A 353 -9.18 3.14 -5.84
C TYR A 353 -8.67 2.00 -6.73
N THR A 354 -7.43 1.56 -6.54
CA THR A 354 -6.84 0.42 -7.28
C THR A 354 -6.09 -0.48 -6.31
N SER A 355 -6.06 -1.78 -6.58
CA SER A 355 -5.32 -2.71 -5.75
C SER A 355 -3.80 -2.56 -5.88
N LEU A 356 -3.29 -1.94 -6.94
CA LEU A 356 -1.85 -1.86 -7.21
C LEU A 356 -1.04 -1.09 -6.16
N SER A 357 -1.66 -0.18 -5.42
CA SER A 357 -1.01 0.49 -4.29
C SER A 357 -0.62 -0.47 -3.16
N TYR A 358 -1.31 -1.62 -3.07
CA TYR A 358 -1.06 -2.66 -2.07
C TYR A 358 0.29 -3.36 -2.26
N ILE A 359 0.89 -3.26 -3.44
CA ILE A 359 2.24 -3.78 -3.69
C ILE A 359 3.21 -3.23 -2.63
N THR A 360 3.22 -1.90 -2.46
CA THR A 360 4.08 -1.26 -1.44
C THR A 360 3.40 -1.08 -0.08
N LEU A 361 2.07 -0.94 -0.04
CA LEU A 361 1.35 -0.76 1.23
C LEU A 361 1.36 -2.02 2.09
N ASN A 362 1.32 -3.23 1.53
CA ASN A 362 1.40 -4.47 2.32
C ASN A 362 2.74 -4.57 3.07
N ILE A 363 3.83 -4.21 2.40
CA ILE A 363 5.15 -4.14 3.03
C ILE A 363 5.18 -3.06 4.12
N LEU A 364 4.61 -1.88 3.83
CA LEU A 364 4.49 -0.80 4.81
C LEU A 364 3.68 -1.25 6.04
N LYS A 365 2.53 -1.90 5.87
CA LYS A 365 1.71 -2.43 6.96
C LYS A 365 2.48 -3.44 7.81
N ARG A 366 3.26 -4.32 7.17
CA ARG A 366 4.12 -5.27 7.88
C ARG A 366 5.26 -4.62 8.65
N PHE A 367 5.77 -3.47 8.21
CA PHE A 367 6.72 -2.66 8.99
C PHE A 367 6.08 -1.99 10.21
N LEU A 368 4.79 -1.63 10.11
CA LEU A 368 4.09 -0.88 11.15
C LEU A 368 3.45 -1.78 12.21
N ASN A 369 2.94 -2.94 11.82
CA ASN A 369 2.24 -3.89 12.68
C ASN A 369 2.96 -5.25 12.72
N ASP A 370 3.46 -5.63 13.90
CA ASP A 370 4.19 -6.88 14.11
C ASP A 370 3.27 -8.12 13.95
N ASN A 371 1.96 -7.96 14.16
CA ASN A 371 0.95 -9.02 14.00
C ASN A 371 0.50 -9.21 12.55
N PHE A 372 0.91 -8.35 11.62
CA PHE A 372 0.54 -8.45 10.20
C PHE A 372 1.04 -9.74 9.53
N SER A 373 1.98 -10.45 10.15
CA SER A 373 2.44 -11.78 9.73
C SER A 373 1.34 -12.85 9.63
N LYS A 374 0.22 -12.65 10.31
CA LYS A 374 -0.95 -13.54 10.30
C LYS A 374 -2.06 -13.05 9.37
N ALA A 375 -1.92 -11.85 8.82
CA ALA A 375 -2.91 -11.28 7.92
C ALA A 375 -2.80 -11.95 6.55
N PHE A 376 -3.94 -12.26 5.96
CA PHE A 376 -4.01 -12.69 4.57
C PHE A 376 -3.88 -11.46 3.66
N THR A 377 -3.00 -11.52 2.66
CA THR A 377 -2.64 -10.36 1.81
C THR A 377 -3.01 -10.53 0.34
N ASP A 378 -3.75 -11.58 -0.01
CA ASP A 378 -4.19 -11.81 -1.39
C ASP A 378 -5.25 -10.79 -1.78
N VAL A 379 -5.09 -10.25 -2.98
CA VAL A 379 -5.94 -9.20 -3.52
C VAL A 379 -6.50 -9.66 -4.87
N PRO A 380 -7.84 -9.69 -5.07
CA PRO A 380 -8.40 -10.03 -6.36
C PRO A 380 -8.18 -8.88 -7.35
N PHE A 381 -7.50 -9.18 -8.47
CA PHE A 381 -7.37 -8.21 -9.56
C PHE A 381 -8.73 -8.00 -10.23
N GLN A 382 -9.20 -6.75 -10.26
CA GLN A 382 -10.38 -6.35 -11.02
C GLN A 382 -9.99 -5.80 -12.41
N ASP A 383 -11.00 -5.54 -13.26
CA ASP A 383 -10.79 -5.00 -14.62
C ASP A 383 -9.97 -3.70 -14.62
N ILE A 384 -10.20 -2.83 -13.63
CA ILE A 384 -9.45 -1.57 -13.44
C ILE A 384 -7.97 -1.86 -13.19
N ASP A 385 -7.66 -2.90 -12.41
CA ASP A 385 -6.27 -3.28 -12.14
C ASP A 385 -5.58 -3.83 -13.37
N PHE A 386 -6.26 -4.64 -14.19
CA PHE A 386 -5.69 -5.11 -15.46
C PHE A 386 -5.35 -3.93 -16.37
N ILE A 387 -6.25 -2.94 -16.48
CA ILE A 387 -5.98 -1.71 -17.22
C ILE A 387 -4.77 -0.99 -16.63
N MET A 388 -4.71 -0.81 -15.32
CA MET A 388 -3.61 -0.09 -14.67
C MET A 388 -2.26 -0.83 -14.76
N ILE A 389 -2.25 -2.16 -14.73
CA ILE A 389 -1.06 -2.97 -15.01
C ILE A 389 -0.58 -2.74 -16.44
N THR A 390 -1.48 -2.75 -17.42
CA THR A 390 -1.10 -2.48 -18.81
C THR A 390 -0.50 -1.08 -18.97
N VAL A 391 -1.10 -0.07 -18.34
CA VAL A 391 -0.57 1.30 -18.31
C VAL A 391 0.82 1.33 -17.67
N TRP A 392 1.00 0.66 -16.53
CA TRP A 392 2.29 0.61 -15.82
C TRP A 392 3.38 -0.02 -16.68
N VAL A 393 3.10 -1.18 -17.30
CA VAL A 393 4.04 -1.90 -18.16
C VAL A 393 4.37 -1.07 -19.40
N VAL A 394 3.37 -0.49 -20.07
CA VAL A 394 3.59 0.34 -21.26
C VAL A 394 4.41 1.57 -20.94
N LEU A 395 4.10 2.28 -19.84
CA LEU A 395 4.89 3.44 -19.39
C LEU A 395 6.32 3.04 -19.04
N GLY A 396 6.51 1.97 -18.27
CA GLY A 396 7.83 1.49 -17.88
C GLY A 396 8.68 1.09 -19.07
N VAL A 397 8.16 0.24 -19.97
CA VAL A 397 8.88 -0.22 -21.16
C VAL A 397 9.17 0.93 -22.12
N SER A 398 8.20 1.81 -22.38
CA SER A 398 8.42 2.96 -23.27
C SER A 398 9.45 3.93 -22.69
N GLY A 399 9.43 4.18 -21.37
CA GLY A 399 10.43 4.98 -20.68
C GLY A 399 11.84 4.39 -20.78
N ILE A 400 11.98 3.09 -20.51
CA ILE A 400 13.26 2.37 -20.61
C ILE A 400 13.80 2.44 -22.04
N VAL A 401 12.99 2.05 -23.04
CA VAL A 401 13.40 2.02 -24.45
C VAL A 401 13.81 3.42 -24.93
N LEU A 402 13.04 4.46 -24.57
CA LEU A 402 13.34 5.84 -24.94
C LEU A 402 14.66 6.31 -24.32
N GLN A 403 14.89 6.05 -23.03
CA GLN A 403 16.13 6.44 -22.35
C GLN A 403 17.35 5.70 -22.91
N LEU A 404 17.22 4.39 -23.17
CA LEU A 404 18.29 3.58 -23.77
C LEU A 404 18.65 4.09 -25.17
N TYR A 405 17.65 4.37 -26.00
CA TYR A 405 17.85 4.86 -27.36
C TYR A 405 18.53 6.22 -27.39
N ARG A 406 18.04 7.18 -26.58
CA ARG A 406 18.57 8.56 -26.57
C ARG A 406 19.99 8.66 -26.03
N GLU A 407 20.33 7.84 -25.04
CA GLU A 407 21.61 7.94 -24.33
C GLU A 407 22.67 7.00 -24.92
N ARG A 408 22.35 6.23 -25.98
CA ARG A 408 23.26 5.24 -26.60
C ARG A 408 24.64 5.80 -26.97
N THR A 409 24.71 7.04 -27.42
CA THR A 409 25.95 7.70 -27.88
C THR A 409 26.61 8.57 -26.80
N ARG A 410 26.02 8.65 -25.61
CA ARG A 410 26.50 9.51 -24.51
C ARG A 410 27.36 8.72 -23.52
N PRO A 411 28.23 9.41 -22.75
CA PRO A 411 28.97 8.76 -21.67
C PRO A 411 28.01 8.12 -20.65
N PHE A 412 28.45 7.02 -20.02
CA PHE A 412 27.61 6.21 -19.12
C PHE A 412 26.95 6.98 -17.99
N PHE A 413 27.64 7.99 -17.44
CA PHE A 413 27.12 8.91 -16.44
C PHE A 413 27.74 10.29 -16.65
N PRO A 414 27.04 11.39 -16.28
CA PRO A 414 27.62 12.72 -16.31
C PRO A 414 28.80 12.82 -15.33
N PRO A 415 29.92 13.46 -15.72
CA PRO A 415 31.04 13.68 -14.82
C PRO A 415 30.64 14.57 -13.64
N SER A 416 31.24 14.34 -12.47
CA SER A 416 30.90 15.13 -11.28
C SER A 416 31.34 16.60 -11.47
N PRO A 417 30.49 17.59 -11.16
CA PRO A 417 30.83 18.99 -11.35
C PRO A 417 32.03 19.44 -10.51
N TYR A 418 32.23 18.85 -9.32
CA TYR A 418 33.37 19.16 -8.47
C TYR A 418 34.69 18.67 -9.06
N LEU A 419 34.74 17.43 -9.59
CA LEU A 419 35.95 16.93 -10.26
C LEU A 419 36.23 17.72 -11.54
N MET A 420 35.19 18.07 -12.31
CA MET A 420 35.35 18.95 -13.46
C MET A 420 35.90 20.32 -13.06
N TRP A 421 35.39 20.92 -11.97
CA TRP A 421 35.89 22.18 -11.46
C TRP A 421 37.35 22.08 -10.99
N LEU A 422 37.72 20.97 -10.34
CA LEU A 422 39.09 20.74 -9.89
C LEU A 422 40.05 20.58 -11.08
N GLN A 423 39.66 19.79 -12.08
CA GLN A 423 40.41 19.62 -13.33
C GLN A 423 40.56 20.95 -14.08
N GLU A 424 39.47 21.72 -14.18
CA GLU A 424 39.49 23.04 -14.84
C GLU A 424 40.35 24.04 -14.05
N ARG A 425 40.34 23.98 -12.72
CA ARG A 425 41.22 24.80 -11.85
C ARG A 425 42.69 24.44 -12.02
N GLU A 426 43.01 23.15 -12.14
CA GLU A 426 44.38 22.69 -12.43
C GLU A 426 44.81 23.09 -13.83
N ARG A 427 43.93 22.91 -14.83
CA ARG A 427 44.14 23.37 -16.21
C ARG A 427 44.43 24.87 -16.26
N ARG A 428 43.68 25.70 -15.52
CA ARG A 428 43.94 27.14 -15.43
C ARG A 428 45.27 27.47 -14.77
N LYS A 429 45.78 26.62 -13.87
CA LYS A 429 47.12 26.82 -13.27
C LYS A 429 48.23 26.49 -14.26
N THR A 430 48.08 25.41 -15.04
CA THR A 430 49.13 24.91 -15.94
C THR A 430 49.11 25.53 -17.33
N ASN A 431 47.96 26.02 -17.79
CA ASN A 431 47.81 26.64 -19.10
C ASN A 431 48.15 28.14 -19.04
N VAL A 432 49.41 28.47 -19.30
CA VAL A 432 49.91 29.87 -19.33
C VAL A 432 49.19 30.72 -20.39
N LEU A 433 48.66 30.10 -21.45
CA LEU A 433 47.90 30.75 -22.52
C LEU A 433 46.43 31.00 -22.15
N ASP A 434 45.99 30.62 -20.95
CA ASP A 434 44.64 30.94 -20.51
C ASP A 434 44.53 32.46 -20.26
N PRO A 435 43.60 33.18 -20.90
CA PRO A 435 43.46 34.62 -20.73
C PRO A 435 43.24 35.03 -19.27
N SER A 436 42.75 34.13 -18.41
CA SER A 436 42.63 34.38 -16.97
C SER A 436 43.97 34.57 -16.24
N HIS A 437 45.09 34.01 -16.74
CA HIS A 437 46.44 34.25 -16.21
C HIS A 437 46.91 35.69 -16.44
N HIS A 438 46.47 36.31 -17.53
CA HIS A 438 46.79 37.70 -17.85
C HIS A 438 45.84 38.71 -17.20
N THR A 439 44.81 38.23 -16.49
CA THR A 439 43.89 39.12 -15.80
C THR A 439 44.47 39.54 -14.45
N SER A 440 44.72 40.85 -14.28
CA SER A 440 45.32 41.43 -13.08
C SER A 440 44.52 41.07 -11.81
N SER A 441 45.15 41.01 -10.64
CA SER A 441 44.48 40.60 -9.40
C SER A 441 43.29 41.52 -9.05
N LEU A 442 42.22 40.98 -8.43
CA LEU A 442 41.05 41.77 -8.00
C LEU A 442 41.39 43.10 -7.29
N PRO A 443 42.34 43.16 -6.32
CA PRO A 443 42.73 44.42 -5.71
C PRO A 443 43.36 45.40 -6.73
N SER A 444 44.17 44.91 -7.67
CA SER A 444 44.74 45.77 -8.72
C SER A 444 43.68 46.29 -9.71
N ARG A 445 42.62 45.53 -10.00
CA ARG A 445 41.48 46.00 -10.82
C ARG A 445 40.64 47.03 -10.08
N LEU A 446 40.42 46.84 -8.79
CA LEU A 446 39.70 47.79 -7.94
C LEU A 446 40.51 49.09 -7.78
N LEU A 447 41.83 48.99 -7.63
CA LEU A 447 42.73 50.13 -7.52
C LEU A 447 42.89 50.86 -8.87
N ALA A 448 42.90 50.14 -9.99
CA ALA A 448 42.85 50.72 -11.33
C ALA A 448 41.52 51.44 -11.61
N ARG A 449 40.38 50.85 -11.21
CA ARG A 449 39.06 51.53 -11.28
C ARG A 449 38.98 52.74 -10.36
N ALA A 450 39.55 52.66 -9.15
CA ALA A 450 39.62 53.78 -8.21
C ALA A 450 40.53 54.92 -8.71
N ARG A 451 41.65 54.58 -9.39
CA ARG A 451 42.51 55.54 -10.08
C ARG A 451 41.85 56.16 -11.31
N GLN A 452 41.04 55.41 -12.06
CA GLN A 452 40.23 55.95 -13.15
C GLN A 452 39.14 56.92 -12.68
N LEU A 453 38.68 56.79 -11.43
CA LEU A 453 37.73 57.72 -10.81
C LEU A 453 38.38 58.99 -10.25
N THR A 454 39.70 58.97 -10.00
CA THR A 454 40.44 60.09 -9.39
C THR A 454 41.45 60.77 -10.33
N GLY A 455 41.78 60.17 -11.47
CA GLY A 455 42.68 60.71 -12.49
C GLY A 455 41.96 61.34 -13.68
N ARG A 456 42.41 62.53 -14.09
CA ARG A 456 41.98 63.20 -15.33
C ARG A 456 42.27 62.28 -16.53
N ARG A 457 41.27 62.13 -17.39
CA ARG A 457 41.26 61.24 -18.56
C ARG A 457 42.36 61.63 -19.56
N GLU A 458 43.47 60.92 -19.59
CA GLU A 458 44.41 60.95 -20.72
C GLU A 458 43.98 59.96 -21.80
N SER A 459 44.26 60.33 -23.05
CA SER A 459 43.82 59.66 -24.28
C SER A 459 44.29 58.21 -24.35
N ALA A 460 43.37 57.32 -24.70
CA ALA A 460 43.63 55.91 -24.94
C ALA A 460 44.73 55.73 -26.00
N GLY A 461 45.94 55.34 -25.57
CA GLY A 461 46.91 54.70 -26.44
C GLY A 461 46.38 53.33 -26.85
N GLU A 462 46.47 53.03 -28.14
CA GLU A 462 46.00 51.80 -28.77
C GLU A 462 46.53 50.55 -28.05
N CYS A 463 45.65 49.83 -27.35
CA CYS A 463 45.90 48.42 -27.09
C CYS A 463 45.50 47.65 -28.34
N THR A 464 46.47 47.35 -29.19
CA THR A 464 46.33 46.33 -30.22
C THR A 464 45.96 45.00 -29.55
N PRO A 465 44.88 44.31 -29.98
CA PRO A 465 44.60 42.97 -29.50
C PRO A 465 45.63 42.01 -30.10
N LEU A 466 46.47 41.42 -29.24
CA LEU A 466 47.29 40.28 -29.62
C LEU A 466 46.36 39.12 -30.00
N LEU A 467 46.30 38.85 -31.31
CA LEU A 467 45.94 37.55 -31.87
C LEU A 467 47.06 36.56 -31.50
N LEU A 468 46.80 35.65 -30.55
CA LEU A 468 47.18 34.22 -30.54
C LEU A 468 46.88 33.57 -29.18
#